data_AF-A0A6G2D723-F1
#
_entry.id   AF-A0A6G2D723-F1
#
_cell.length_a   1.000
_cell.length_b   1.000
_cell.length_c   1.000
_cell.angle_alpha   90.00
_cell.angle_beta   90.00
_cell.angle_gamma   90.00
#
_symmetry.space_group_name_H-M   'P 1'
#
loop_
_entity.id
_entity.type
_entity.pdbx_description
1 polymer ?
#
loop_
_entity_poly.entity_id
_entity_poly.type
_entity_poly.pdbx_seq_one_letter_code
_entity_poly.pdbx_strand_id
1 'polypeptide(L)' 'MLNEFPIFDYEDIQLIPNKCVLQSRAEADTHVTLGKHTFKLPVVPSN' A
#
# COMPACT_ATOMS: atom_id res chain seq x y z
N MET A 1 -10.55 26.73 -16.03
CA MET A 1 -9.49 25.76 -15.69
C MET A 1 -10.16 24.59 -15.00
N LEU A 2 -10.53 23.57 -15.75
CA LEU A 2 -10.97 22.30 -15.17
C LEU A 2 -9.70 21.61 -14.69
N ASN A 3 -9.61 21.29 -13.40
CA ASN A 3 -8.64 20.29 -12.99
C ASN A 3 -9.01 19.01 -13.75
N GLU A 4 -8.15 18.57 -14.67
CA GLU A 4 -8.41 17.36 -15.47
C GLU A 4 -8.37 16.07 -14.64
N PHE A 5 -8.08 16.18 -13.33
CA PHE A 5 -8.21 15.10 -12.36
C PHE A 5 -9.15 15.50 -11.23
N PRO A 6 -10.25 14.75 -11.00
CA PRO A 6 -11.09 14.95 -9.83
C PRO A 6 -10.27 14.66 -8.56
N ILE A 7 -10.51 15.45 -7.51
CA ILE A 7 -10.03 15.15 -6.16
C ILE A 7 -10.71 13.83 -5.73
N PHE A 8 -9.95 12.93 -5.10
CA PHE A 8 -10.42 11.61 -4.65
C PHE A 8 -9.92 11.32 -3.23
N ASP A 9 -10.63 10.45 -2.51
CA ASP A 9 -10.25 9.88 -1.20
C ASP A 9 -10.26 8.33 -1.26
N TYR A 10 -9.97 7.66 -0.14
CA TYR A 10 -9.85 6.21 -0.06
C TYR A 10 -11.12 5.46 -0.46
N GLU A 11 -12.30 6.00 -0.14
CA GLU A 11 -13.60 5.43 -0.53
C GLU A 11 -13.87 5.50 -2.03
N ASP A 12 -13.20 6.40 -2.76
CA ASP A 12 -13.36 6.58 -4.21
C ASP A 12 -12.51 5.61 -5.03
N ILE A 13 -11.53 4.94 -4.40
CA ILE A 13 -10.52 4.12 -5.09
C ILE A 13 -10.73 2.63 -4.82
N GLN A 14 -10.74 1.86 -5.91
CA GLN A 14 -10.75 0.40 -5.86
C GLN A 14 -9.46 -0.16 -6.48
N LEU A 15 -8.80 -1.06 -5.76
CA LEU A 15 -7.64 -1.78 -6.28
C LEU A 15 -8.11 -2.92 -7.18
N ILE A 16 -7.61 -2.95 -8.42
CA ILE A 16 -7.92 -4.03 -9.36
C ILE A 16 -6.95 -5.20 -9.13
N PRO A 17 -7.45 -6.42 -8.88
CA PRO A 17 -6.59 -7.59 -8.70
C PRO A 17 -5.77 -7.89 -9.97
N ASN A 18 -4.49 -8.23 -9.79
CA ASN A 18 -3.64 -8.80 -10.83
C ASN A 18 -3.54 -10.33 -10.68
N LYS A 19 -2.96 -11.01 -11.67
CA LYS A 19 -2.68 -12.45 -11.59
C LYS A 19 -1.79 -12.74 -10.37
N CYS A 20 -2.30 -13.52 -9.43
CA CYS A 20 -1.54 -13.93 -8.24
C CYS A 20 -0.34 -14.80 -8.67
N VAL A 21 0.84 -14.47 -8.15
CA VAL A 21 2.10 -15.21 -8.39
C VAL A 21 2.57 -16.01 -7.18
N LEU A 22 1.92 -15.82 -6.03
CA LEU A 22 2.24 -16.50 -4.77
C LEU A 22 1.35 -17.74 -4.59
N GLN A 23 1.89 -18.77 -3.93
CA GLN A 23 1.12 -19.98 -3.58
C GLN A 23 0.46 -19.85 -2.20
N SER A 24 1.02 -19.03 -1.32
CA SER A 24 0.50 -18.75 0.01
C SER A 24 0.65 -17.27 0.36
N ARG A 25 -0.31 -16.71 1.08
CA ARG A 25 -0.22 -15.33 1.59
C ARG A 25 0.94 -15.14 2.57
N ALA A 26 1.45 -16.21 3.17
CA ALA A 26 2.59 -16.16 4.09
C ALA A 26 3.91 -15.86 3.36
N GLU A 27 3.94 -15.97 2.03
CA GLU A 27 5.08 -15.62 1.18
C GLU A 27 5.16 -14.11 0.91
N ALA A 28 4.11 -13.35 1.22
CA ALA A 28 4.09 -11.90 1.00
C ALA A 28 4.96 -11.18 2.06
N ASP A 29 6.07 -10.60 1.64
CA ASP A 29 6.94 -9.81 2.51
C ASP A 29 6.42 -8.37 2.65
N THR A 30 6.11 -7.97 3.89
CA THR A 30 5.62 -6.63 4.24
C THR A 30 6.67 -5.76 4.93
N HIS A 31 7.92 -6.22 5.04
CA HIS A 31 8.96 -5.44 5.69
C HIS A 31 9.28 -4.18 4.89
N VAL A 32 9.56 -3.08 5.60
CA VAL A 32 9.95 -1.81 5.00
C VAL A 32 11.18 -1.25 5.70
N THR A 33 12.05 -0.61 4.93
CA THR A 33 13.22 0.08 5.47
C THR A 33 12.96 1.59 5.52
N LEU A 34 13.18 2.20 6.68
CA LEU A 34 13.15 3.64 6.86
C LEU A 34 14.50 4.07 7.46
N GLY A 35 15.33 4.74 6.65
CA GLY A 35 16.71 5.05 7.03
C GLY A 35 17.56 3.78 7.16
N LYS A 36 18.14 3.56 8.36
CA LYS A 36 19.02 2.41 8.66
C LYS A 36 18.31 1.25 9.36
N HIS A 37 16.99 1.34 9.52
CA HIS A 37 16.21 0.38 10.29
C HIS A 37 15.16 -0.30 9.42
N THR A 38 14.94 -1.59 9.67
CA THR A 38 13.93 -2.41 9.00
C THR A 38 12.79 -2.69 9.97
N PHE A 39 11.57 -2.47 9.49
CA PHE A 39 10.32 -2.64 10.23
C PHE A 39 9.49 -3.75 9.60
N LYS A 40 8.66 -4.42 10.40
CA LYS A 40 7.81 -5.52 9.93
C LYS A 40 6.63 -5.07 9.06
N LEU A 41 6.15 -3.84 9.27
CA LEU A 41 4.97 -3.29 8.62
C LEU A 41 5.17 -1.80 8.31
N PRO A 42 4.60 -1.29 7.20
CA PRO A 42 4.65 0.11 6.82
C PRO A 42 3.56 0.94 7.54
N VAL A 43 3.47 0.83 8.86
CA VAL A 43 2.49 1.56 9.67
C VAL A 43 3.15 2.13 10.93
N VAL A 44 2.62 3.25 11.40
CA VAL A 44 3.05 3.91 12.63
C VAL A 44 1.81 4.36 13.42
N PRO A 45 1.73 4.10 14.74
CA PRO A 45 0.67 4.67 15.57
C PRO A 45 0.76 6.20 15.59
N SER A 46 -0.39 6.87 15.70
CA SER A 46 -0.44 8.31 15.95
C SER A 46 -0.11 8.61 17.41
N ASN A 47 0.41 9.81 17.66
CA ASN A 47 0.85 10.30 18.97
C ASN A 47 -0.29 10.79 19.86
#